data_AF-A0A9X2A6U9-F1
#
_entry.id   AF-A0A9X2A6U9-F1
#
_cell.length_a   1.000
_cell.length_b   1.000
_cell.length_c   1.000
_cell.angle_alpha   90.00
_cell.angle_beta   90.00
_cell.angle_gamma   90.00
#
_symmetry.space_group_name_H-M   'P 1'
#
loop_
_entity.id
_entity.type
_entity.pdbx_description
1 polymer ?
#
loop_
_entity_poly.entity_id
_entity_poly.type
_entity_poly.pdbx_seq_one_letter_code
_entity_poly.pdbx_strand_id
1 'polypeptide(L)' 'MEILQEILVFITFLIASGYLVTKFIWKPSFLGGKKKTGSCGVSDCGCGD' A
#
# COMPACT_ATOMS: atom_id res chain seq x y z
N MET A 1 27.27 22.77 -3.88
CA MET A 1 25.89 23.03 -3.38
C MET A 1 24.80 22.56 -4.34
N GLU A 2 25.12 22.22 -5.59
CA GLU A 2 24.12 21.82 -6.60
C GLU A 2 23.73 20.34 -6.49
N ILE A 3 24.70 19.46 -6.25
CA ILE A 3 24.50 18.00 -6.10
C ILE A 3 23.51 17.65 -4.98
N LEU A 4 23.54 18.40 -3.88
CA LEU A 4 22.66 18.17 -2.72
C LEU A 4 21.19 18.53 -3.00
N GLN A 5 20.94 19.50 -3.88
CA GLN A 5 19.58 19.88 -4.25
C GLN A 5 19.01 18.93 -5.29
N GLU A 6 19.85 18.50 -6.24
CA GLU A 6 19.47 17.54 -7.27
C GLU A 6 19.06 16.18 -6.68
N ILE A 7 19.84 15.64 -5.74
CA ILE A 7 19.48 14.37 -5.07
C ILE A 7 18.18 14.49 -4.29
N LEU A 8 17.90 15.65 -3.68
CA LEU A 8 16.67 15.89 -2.94
C LEU A 8 15.45 15.88 -3.88
N VAL A 9 15.57 16.53 -5.04
CA VAL A 9 14.52 16.51 -6.08
C VAL A 9 14.25 15.09 -6.56
N PHE A 10 15.30 14.31 -6.86
CA PHE A 10 15.14 12.92 -7.29
C PHE A 10 14.50 12.02 -6.23
N ILE A 11 14.91 12.14 -4.96
CA ILE A 11 14.30 11.37 -3.86
C ILE A 11 12.81 11.73 -3.74
N THR A 12 12.48 13.02 -3.75
CA THR A 12 11.09 13.47 -3.62
C THR A 12 10.24 12.98 -4.79
N PHE A 13 10.77 13.03 -6.01
CA PHE A 13 10.13 12.51 -7.21
C PHE A 13 9.89 10.99 -7.14
N LEU A 14 10.89 10.22 -6.68
CA LEU A 14 10.77 8.76 -6.53
C LEU A 14 9.75 8.38 -5.45
N ILE A 15 9.71 9.10 -4.33
CA ILE A 15 8.71 8.85 -3.27
C ILE A 15 7.30 9.16 -3.78
N ALA A 16 7.10 10.29 -4.46
CA ALA A 16 5.80 10.67 -5.01
C ALA A 16 5.33 9.66 -6.08
N SER A 17 6.22 9.30 -7.01
CA SER A 17 5.94 8.30 -8.05
C SER A 17 5.66 6.92 -7.43
N GLY A 18 6.46 6.51 -6.45
CA GLY A 18 6.26 5.26 -5.70
C GLY A 18 4.92 5.24 -4.95
N TYR A 19 4.50 6.36 -4.35
CA TYR A 19 3.19 6.49 -3.71
C TYR A 19 2.04 6.33 -4.72
N LEU A 20 2.13 6.98 -5.87
CA LEU A 20 1.11 6.87 -6.92
C LEU A 20 1.04 5.45 -7.47
N VAL A 21 2.18 4.82 -7.76
CA VAL A 21 2.25 3.43 -8.22
C VAL A 21 1.66 2.50 -7.18
N THR A 22 2.02 2.65 -5.90
CA THR A 22 1.50 1.78 -4.84
C THR A 22 0.02 1.99 -4.54
N LYS A 23 -0.50 3.18 -4.82
CA LYS A 23 -1.92 3.51 -4.61
C LYS A 23 -2.83 3.05 -5.74
N PHE A 24 -2.40 3.21 -6.99
CA PHE A 24 -3.26 3.02 -8.16
C PHE A 24 -2.96 1.75 -8.97
N ILE A 25 -1.72 1.28 -8.98
CA ILE A 25 -1.29 0.18 -9.86
C ILE A 25 -1.02 -1.08 -9.06
N TRP A 26 -0.29 -0.96 -7.94
CA TRP A 26 0.19 -2.11 -7.20
C TRP A 26 -0.02 -1.92 -5.71
N LYS A 27 -1.07 -2.52 -5.13
CA LYS A 27 -1.28 -2.49 -3.67
C LYS A 27 -0.32 -3.52 -3.06
N PRO A 28 0.83 -3.12 -2.48
CA PRO A 28 1.83 -4.10 -2.06
C PRO A 28 1.25 -4.93 -0.92
N SER A 29 1.42 -6.24 -0.99
CA SER A 29 0.81 -7.20 -0.04
C SER A 29 1.22 -6.99 1.42
N PHE A 30 2.23 -6.14 1.68
CA PHE A 30 2.72 -5.73 3.00
C PHE A 30 2.00 -4.50 3.59
N LEU A 31 1.39 -3.62 2.77
CA LEU A 31 0.49 -2.54 3.25
C LEU A 31 -0.96 -3.03 3.45
N GLY A 32 -1.27 -4.25 3.02
CA GLY A 32 -2.49 -4.94 3.41
C GLY A 32 -2.42 -5.25 4.90
N GLY A 33 -2.96 -4.35 5.73
CA GLY A 33 -3.12 -4.57 7.16
C GLY A 33 -3.64 -5.97 7.41
N LYS A 34 -3.06 -6.65 8.43
CA LYS A 34 -3.34 -8.04 8.80
C LYS A 34 -4.74 -8.43 8.35
N LYS A 35 -4.84 -9.32 7.36
CA LYS A 35 -6.10 -10.01 7.11
C LYS A 35 -6.51 -10.52 8.48
N LYS A 36 -7.56 -9.95 9.08
CA LYS A 36 -8.19 -10.62 10.22
C LYS A 36 -8.48 -12.01 9.70
N THR A 37 -7.86 -13.00 10.32
CA THR A 37 -8.26 -14.40 10.17
C THR A 37 -9.68 -14.51 10.73
N GLY A 38 -10.63 -14.02 9.95
CA GLY A 38 -12.02 -14.42 9.90
C GLY A 38 -12.16 -14.91 8.48
N SER A 39 -11.95 -16.20 8.29
CA SER A 39 -12.05 -16.82 6.98
C SER A 39 -13.51 -16.75 6.52
N CYS A 40 -13.76 -16.29 5.30
CA CYS A 40 -14.99 -16.67 4.60
C CYS A 40 -14.77 -18.12 4.18
N GLY A 41 -15.36 -19.02 4.98
CA GLY A 41 -14.99 -20.43 5.08
C GLY A 41 -14.78 -20.91 6.53
N VAL A 42 -14.81 -20.02 7.53
CA VAL A 42 -15.10 -20.42 8.92
C VAL A 42 -16.58 -20.21 9.10
N SER A 43 -17.25 -21.28 9.44
CA SER A 43 -18.69 -21.42 9.60
C SER A 43 -19.25 -20.37 10.57
N ASP A 44 -19.66 -19.23 10.04
CA ASP A 44 -20.66 -18.37 10.66
C ASP A 44 -21.50 -17.81 9.51
N CYS A 45 -22.38 -18.68 8.99
CA CYS A 45 -23.51 -18.23 8.20
C CYS A 45 -24.26 -17.22 9.07
N GLY A 46 -24.19 -15.94 8.69
CA GLY A 46 -25.20 -14.98 9.07
C GLY A 46 -26.54 -15.40 8.48
N CYS A 47 -27.20 -16.38 9.11
CA CYS A 47 -28.66 -16.50 9.10
C CYS A 47 -29.18 -15.42 10.05
N GLY A 48 -29.18 -14.19 9.55
CA GLY A 48 -30.21 -13.23 9.92
C GLY A 48 -31.40 -13.51 9.02
N ASP A 49 -32.49 -13.95 9.66
CA ASP A 49 -33.80 -14.37 9.13
C ASP A 49 -33.88 -15.77 8.49
#